data_AF-A0A9E5Z8K1-F1
#
_entry.id   AF-A0A9E5Z8K1-F1
#
_cell.length_a   1.000
_cell.length_b   1.000
_cell.length_c   1.000
_cell.angle_alpha   90.00
_cell.angle_beta   90.00
_cell.angle_gamma   90.00
#
_symmetry.space_group_name_H-M   'P 1'
#
loop_
_entity.id
_entity.type
_entity.pdbx_description
1 polymer ?
#
loop_
_entity_poly.entity_id
_entity_poly.type
_entity_poly.pdbx_seq_one_letter_code
_entity_poly.pdbx_strand_id
1 'polypeptide(L)'
;MTALEDSSAPHLPPEEHSRVTAERLRETVAELASQLRPFPPFLGMSTLQAIELELPPGSGFKPPPELGCVVVLPNGEISELSLKAIPGANGPTDVDQVEEFRELDLPPEQYIAYATVAVQLLHEEIKQRGQTGPI
;
A
#
# COMPACT_ATOMS: atom_id res chain seq x y z
N MET A 1 -18.50 43.42 -25.10
CA MET A 1 -18.69 42.06 -25.64
C MET A 1 -17.45 41.27 -25.25
N THR A 2 -17.48 40.64 -24.09
CA THR A 2 -16.37 39.91 -23.46
C THR A 2 -16.42 38.47 -23.95
N ALA A 3 -15.43 38.05 -24.74
CA ALA A 3 -15.27 36.66 -25.15
C ALA A 3 -14.36 35.96 -24.13
N LEU A 4 -14.80 34.75 -23.76
CA LEU A 4 -14.35 33.93 -22.65
C LEU A 4 -12.87 33.56 -22.73
N GLU A 5 -12.24 33.57 -21.55
CA GLU A 5 -10.95 32.95 -21.28
C GLU A 5 -11.06 31.44 -21.48
N ASP A 6 -10.38 30.93 -22.50
CA ASP A 6 -10.20 29.50 -22.71
C ASP A 6 -9.09 29.01 -21.74
N SER A 7 -9.52 28.51 -20.59
CA SER A 7 -8.65 27.92 -19.57
C SER A 7 -8.06 26.61 -20.07
N SER A 8 -7.05 26.70 -20.93
CA SER A 8 -6.25 25.56 -21.39
C SER A 8 -5.33 25.07 -20.27
N ALA A 9 -5.89 24.26 -19.36
CA ALA A 9 -5.06 23.34 -18.60
C ALA A 9 -4.46 22.33 -19.61
N PRO A 10 -3.16 21.98 -19.53
CA PRO A 10 -2.58 21.00 -20.43
C PRO A 10 -3.24 19.65 -20.19
N HIS A 11 -4.08 19.22 -21.12
CA HIS A 11 -4.69 17.89 -21.12
C HIS A 11 -3.61 16.87 -21.48
N LEU A 12 -2.91 16.36 -20.47
CA LEU A 12 -2.03 15.21 -20.63
C LEU A 12 -2.86 14.00 -21.10
N PRO A 13 -2.28 13.12 -21.94
CA PRO A 13 -2.98 11.90 -22.33
C PRO A 13 -3.31 11.06 -21.08
N PRO A 14 -4.41 10.28 -21.08
CA PRO A 14 -4.90 9.58 -19.89
C PRO A 14 -3.85 8.70 -19.19
N GLU A 15 -3.02 8.01 -19.97
CA GLU A 15 -1.94 7.14 -19.45
C GLU A 15 -0.88 7.94 -18.68
N GLU A 16 -0.49 9.09 -19.20
CA GLU A 16 0.47 9.98 -18.57
C GLU A 16 -0.12 10.62 -17.31
N HIS A 17 -1.41 10.96 -17.34
CA HIS A 17 -2.13 11.42 -16.16
C HIS A 17 -2.16 10.36 -15.05
N SER A 18 -2.45 9.10 -15.38
CA SER A 18 -2.40 7.98 -14.43
C SER A 18 -0.99 7.82 -13.85
N ARG A 19 0.04 7.84 -14.69
CA ARG A 19 1.44 7.71 -14.25
C ARG A 19 1.84 8.79 -13.25
N VAL A 20 1.57 10.06 -13.57
CA VAL A 20 1.86 11.20 -12.68
C VAL A 20 1.06 11.11 -11.38
N THR A 21 -0.20 10.65 -11.45
CA THR A 21 -1.03 10.46 -10.26
C THR A 21 -0.47 9.35 -9.37
N ALA A 22 -0.04 8.22 -9.95
CA ALA A 22 0.58 7.13 -9.23
C ALA A 22 1.88 7.56 -8.53
N GLU A 23 2.73 8.36 -9.20
CA GLU A 23 3.97 8.90 -8.61
C GLU A 23 3.69 9.80 -7.40
N ARG A 24 2.73 10.73 -7.52
CA ARG A 24 2.34 11.61 -6.40
C ARG A 24 1.74 10.83 -5.24
N LEU A 25 0.94 9.81 -5.53
CA LEU A 25 0.40 8.93 -4.48
C LEU A 25 1.50 8.14 -3.78
N ARG A 26 2.54 7.70 -4.51
CA ARG A 26 3.69 7.02 -3.92
C ARG A 26 4.42 7.89 -2.90
N GLU A 27 4.67 9.15 -3.26
CA GLU A 27 5.25 10.13 -2.33
C GLU A 27 4.35 10.35 -1.10
N THR A 28 3.04 10.47 -1.32
CA THR A 28 2.06 10.66 -0.23
C THR A 28 2.03 9.46 0.72
N VAL A 29 2.02 8.23 0.18
CA VAL A 29 2.04 7.00 0.99
C VAL A 29 3.33 6.91 1.81
N ALA A 30 4.48 7.22 1.22
CA ALA A 30 5.76 7.24 1.93
C ALA A 30 5.79 8.28 3.05
N GLU A 31 5.28 9.48 2.79
CA GLU A 31 5.18 10.53 3.81
C GLU A 31 4.32 10.09 4.99
N LEU A 32 3.12 9.55 4.74
CA LEU A 32 2.21 9.08 5.79
C LEU A 32 2.80 7.89 6.56
N ALA A 33 3.39 6.92 5.87
CA ALA A 33 4.02 5.76 6.49
C ALA A 33 5.17 6.17 7.43
N SER A 34 5.93 7.21 7.05
CA SER A 34 7.05 7.71 7.86
C SER A 34 6.63 8.29 9.22
N GLN A 35 5.38 8.74 9.35
CA GLN A 35 4.83 9.30 10.59
C GLN A 35 4.50 8.22 11.63
N LEU A 36 4.38 6.95 11.20
CA LEU A 36 4.06 5.83 12.06
C LEU A 36 5.34 5.15 12.58
N ARG A 37 5.75 5.51 13.79
CA ARG A 37 6.88 4.90 14.50
C ARG A 37 6.46 4.48 15.92
N PRO A 38 6.42 3.16 16.25
CA PRO A 38 6.67 2.02 15.37
C PRO A 38 5.58 1.86 14.29
N PHE A 39 5.90 1.22 13.16
CA PHE A 39 4.89 0.94 12.13
C PHE A 39 3.95 -0.19 12.60
N PRO A 40 2.66 -0.21 12.19
CA PRO A 40 1.71 -1.22 12.65
C PRO A 40 2.16 -2.66 12.36
N PRO A 41 1.88 -3.61 13.26
CA PRO A 41 2.15 -5.01 13.03
C PRO A 41 1.19 -5.60 12.00
N PHE A 42 1.69 -6.48 11.13
CA PHE A 42 0.87 -7.23 10.19
C PHE A 42 0.01 -8.25 10.95
N LEU A 43 -1.31 -8.10 10.91
CA LEU A 43 -2.29 -9.01 11.54
C LEU A 43 -1.95 -9.43 12.99
N GLY A 44 -1.36 -8.50 13.77
CA GLY A 44 -0.98 -8.74 15.17
C GLY A 44 0.32 -9.53 15.39
N MET A 45 1.09 -9.80 14.33
CA MET A 45 2.42 -10.42 14.43
C MET A 45 3.40 -9.50 15.16
N SER A 46 4.22 -10.07 16.05
CA SER A 46 5.23 -9.29 16.80
C SER A 46 6.48 -8.96 15.98
N THR A 47 6.75 -9.72 14.93
CA THR A 47 8.00 -9.66 14.14
C THR A 47 7.85 -8.96 12.80
N LEU A 48 6.61 -8.77 12.34
CA LEU A 48 6.31 -8.28 10.99
C LEU A 48 5.54 -6.98 11.07
N GLN A 49 6.06 -5.92 10.45
CA GLN A 49 5.41 -4.61 10.37
C GLN A 49 4.97 -4.34 8.94
N ALA A 50 3.67 -4.44 8.69
CA ALA A 50 3.05 -4.14 7.41
C ALA A 50 1.54 -3.94 7.62
N ILE A 51 0.88 -3.20 6.74
CA ILE A 51 -0.59 -3.09 6.73
C ILE A 51 -1.11 -3.75 5.46
N GLU A 52 -2.04 -4.70 5.59
CA GLU A 52 -2.69 -5.34 4.45
C GLU A 52 -3.60 -4.37 3.69
N LEU A 53 -3.51 -4.41 2.37
CA LEU A 53 -4.28 -3.60 1.45
C LEU A 53 -5.27 -4.48 0.70
N GLU A 54 -6.53 -4.44 1.13
CA GLU A 54 -7.62 -5.10 0.42
C GLU A 54 -8.36 -4.09 -0.47
N LEU A 55 -8.44 -4.38 -1.77
CA LEU A 55 -9.29 -3.59 -2.65
C LEU A 55 -10.77 -3.91 -2.37
N PRO A 56 -11.64 -2.89 -2.29
CA PRO A 56 -13.06 -3.12 -2.02
C PRO A 56 -13.72 -3.96 -3.13
N PRO A 57 -14.71 -4.80 -2.80
CA PRO A 57 -15.49 -5.52 -3.81
C PRO A 57 -16.07 -4.55 -4.84
N GLY A 58 -15.93 -4.88 -6.13
CA GLY A 58 -16.42 -4.03 -7.22
C GLY A 58 -15.46 -2.91 -7.65
N SER A 59 -14.21 -2.90 -7.17
CA SER A 59 -13.15 -1.99 -7.63
C SER A 59 -12.82 -2.10 -9.14
N GLY A 60 -13.31 -3.12 -9.83
CA GLY A 60 -12.98 -3.42 -11.22
C GLY A 60 -11.62 -4.09 -11.41
N PHE A 61 -10.82 -4.18 -10.34
CA PHE A 61 -9.52 -4.85 -10.34
C PHE A 61 -9.62 -6.15 -9.55
N LYS A 62 -9.25 -7.25 -10.21
CA LYS A 62 -9.13 -8.56 -9.56
C LYS A 62 -7.66 -8.92 -9.51
N PRO A 63 -7.05 -9.05 -8.31
CA PRO A 63 -5.68 -9.53 -8.23
C PRO A 63 -5.57 -10.94 -8.82
N PRO A 64 -4.43 -11.29 -9.44
CA PRO A 64 -4.16 -12.67 -9.85
C PRO A 64 -4.39 -13.65 -8.69
N PRO A 65 -4.92 -14.86 -8.93
CA PRO A 65 -5.14 -15.84 -7.88
C PRO A 65 -3.88 -16.24 -7.11
N GLU A 66 -2.72 -16.17 -7.77
CA GLU A 66 -1.41 -16.45 -7.17
C GLU A 66 -0.80 -15.27 -6.40
N LEU A 67 -1.40 -14.08 -6.43
CA LEU A 67 -0.88 -12.93 -5.70
C LEU A 67 -1.12 -13.14 -4.20
N GLY A 68 -0.05 -13.08 -3.41
CA GLY A 68 -0.09 -13.05 -1.96
C GLY A 68 -0.75 -11.77 -1.41
N CYS A 69 -0.60 -11.52 -0.11
CA CYS A 69 -1.17 -10.33 0.51
C CYS A 69 -0.47 -9.08 -0.03
N VAL A 70 -1.22 -8.12 -0.57
CA VAL A 70 -0.65 -6.82 -0.92
C VAL A 70 -0.57 -6.00 0.36
N VAL A 71 0.60 -5.45 0.66
CA VAL A 71 0.85 -4.72 1.90
C VAL A 71 1.55 -3.40 1.65
N VAL A 72 1.33 -2.42 2.53
CA VAL A 72 2.21 -1.25 2.64
C VAL A 72 3.22 -1.44 3.76
N LEU A 73 4.49 -1.15 3.44
CA LEU A 73 5.64 -1.32 4.33
C LEU A 73 6.00 -0.02 5.09
N PRO A 74 6.89 -0.08 6.11
CA PRO A 74 7.27 1.09 6.90
C PRO A 74 7.98 2.22 6.13
N ASN A 75 8.43 1.96 4.90
CA ASN A 75 9.00 2.93 3.96
C ASN A 75 7.95 3.49 2.97
N GLY A 76 6.70 3.01 3.03
CA GLY A 76 5.62 3.37 2.10
C GLY A 76 5.61 2.58 0.79
N GLU A 77 6.49 1.59 0.63
CA GLU A 77 6.46 0.70 -0.51
C GLU A 77 5.21 -0.20 -0.46
N ILE A 78 4.59 -0.42 -1.62
CA ILE A 78 3.50 -1.37 -1.78
C ILE A 78 4.08 -2.63 -2.43
N SER A 79 4.07 -3.71 -1.68
CA SER A 79 4.72 -4.97 -2.05
C SER A 79 3.75 -6.13 -1.82
N GLU A 80 4.02 -7.26 -2.46
CA GLU A 80 3.42 -8.53 -2.09
C GLU A 80 4.21 -9.14 -0.94
N LEU A 81 3.48 -9.57 0.08
CA LEU A 81 3.97 -10.42 1.14
C LEU A 81 3.60 -11.87 0.83
N SER A 82 4.62 -12.72 0.71
CA SER A 82 4.48 -14.17 0.64
C SER A 82 5.01 -14.79 1.93
N LEU A 83 4.17 -15.58 2.61
CA LEU A 83 4.57 -16.37 3.78
C LEU A 83 4.85 -17.80 3.33
N LYS A 84 6.12 -18.19 3.36
CA LYS A 84 6.56 -19.53 2.94
C LYS A 84 6.90 -20.38 4.15
N ALA A 85 6.29 -21.56 4.21
CA ALA A 85 6.67 -22.61 5.16
C ALA A 85 7.96 -23.29 4.69
N ILE A 86 8.97 -23.33 5.56
CA ILE A 86 10.22 -24.06 5.35
C ILE A 86 10.41 -25.12 6.44
N PRO A 87 11.16 -26.21 6.18
CA PRO A 87 11.51 -27.16 7.24
C PRO A 87 12.26 -26.46 8.37
N GLY A 88 11.79 -26.67 9.60
CA GLY A 88 12.40 -26.08 10.78
C GLY A 88 13.74 -26.72 11.12
N ALA A 89 14.56 -25.98 11.88
CA ALA A 89 15.92 -26.41 12.26
C ALA A 89 15.96 -27.76 13.01
N ASN A 90 14.86 -28.17 13.64
CA ASN A 90 14.78 -29.38 14.46
C ASN A 90 14.26 -30.63 13.70
N GLY A 91 14.03 -30.52 12.39
CA GLY A 91 13.67 -31.66 11.52
C GLY A 91 12.35 -31.48 10.77
N PRO A 92 11.93 -32.47 9.96
CA PRO A 92 10.84 -32.33 8.99
C PRO A 92 9.43 -32.19 9.58
N THR A 93 9.27 -32.37 10.89
CA THR A 93 8.02 -32.11 11.64
C THR A 93 7.94 -30.69 12.20
N ASP A 94 9.06 -29.97 12.21
CA ASP A 94 9.12 -28.55 12.58
C ASP A 94 8.97 -27.72 11.31
N VAL A 95 8.26 -26.59 11.39
CA VAL A 95 8.00 -25.72 10.24
C VAL A 95 8.30 -24.29 10.66
N ASP A 96 9.36 -23.73 10.11
CA ASP A 96 9.63 -22.30 10.22
C ASP A 96 8.85 -21.55 9.13
N GLN A 97 8.57 -20.26 9.37
CA GLN A 97 7.98 -19.37 8.38
C GLN A 97 9.02 -18.33 7.95
N VAL A 98 9.10 -18.11 6.64
CA VAL A 98 9.92 -17.06 6.04
C VAL A 98 9.00 -16.04 5.38
N GLU A 99 9.16 -14.78 5.74
CA GLU A 99 8.52 -13.66 5.05
C GLU A 99 9.35 -13.25 3.83
N GLU A 100 8.72 -13.21 2.67
CA GLU A 100 9.32 -12.69 1.45
C GLU A 100 8.48 -11.52 0.92
N PHE A 101 9.14 -10.37 0.74
CA PHE A 101 8.55 -9.20 0.11
C PHE A 101 8.98 -9.12 -1.34
N ARG A 102 8.02 -8.96 -2.24
CA ARG A 102 8.25 -8.73 -3.66
C ARG A 102 7.65 -7.41 -4.08
N GLU A 103 8.47 -6.53 -4.65
CA GLU A 103 7.97 -5.30 -5.27
C GLU A 103 6.97 -5.66 -6.39
N LEU A 104 5.86 -4.94 -6.42
CA LEU A 104 4.82 -5.14 -7.42
C LEU A 104 5.02 -4.18 -8.60
N ASP A 105 5.20 -4.74 -9.79
CA ASP A 105 5.16 -4.00 -11.05
C ASP A 105 3.70 -3.77 -11.48
N LEU A 106 3.01 -2.89 -10.74
CA LEU A 106 1.61 -2.57 -10.96
C LEU A 106 1.47 -1.53 -12.09
N PRO A 107 0.51 -1.71 -13.01
CA PRO A 107 0.04 -0.63 -13.87
C PRO A 107 -0.40 0.58 -13.03
N PRO A 108 -0.22 1.82 -13.51
CA PRO A 108 -0.55 3.03 -12.75
C PRO A 108 -1.96 3.02 -12.14
N GLU A 109 -2.97 2.53 -12.86
CA GLU A 109 -4.35 2.48 -12.40
C GLU A 109 -4.53 1.52 -11.20
N GLN A 110 -3.85 0.38 -11.24
CA GLN A 110 -3.85 -0.58 -10.12
C GLN A 110 -3.09 0.00 -8.93
N TYR A 111 -1.95 0.64 -9.18
CA TYR A 111 -1.21 1.32 -8.13
C TYR A 111 -2.05 2.40 -7.44
N ILE A 112 -2.76 3.24 -8.22
CA ILE A 112 -3.67 4.26 -7.69
C ILE A 112 -4.75 3.64 -6.80
N ALA A 113 -5.34 2.51 -7.20
CA ALA A 113 -6.35 1.83 -6.42
C ALA A 113 -5.81 1.38 -5.05
N TYR A 114 -4.66 0.70 -5.02
CA TYR A 114 -4.03 0.26 -3.78
C TYR A 114 -3.53 1.42 -2.93
N ALA A 115 -2.89 2.42 -3.54
CA ALA A 115 -2.39 3.60 -2.83
C ALA A 115 -3.52 4.41 -2.20
N THR A 116 -4.70 4.46 -2.84
CA THR A 116 -5.88 5.10 -2.25
C THR A 116 -6.32 4.39 -0.96
N VAL A 117 -6.32 3.05 -0.96
CA VAL A 117 -6.59 2.26 0.25
C VAL A 117 -5.50 2.49 1.30
N ALA A 118 -4.23 2.47 0.90
CA ALA A 118 -3.10 2.71 1.80
C ALA A 118 -3.20 4.08 2.50
N VAL A 119 -3.48 5.15 1.76
CA VAL A 119 -3.67 6.49 2.33
C VAL A 119 -4.79 6.52 3.37
N GLN A 120 -5.91 5.85 3.10
CA GLN A 120 -7.03 5.78 4.05
C GLN A 120 -6.64 5.07 5.35
N LEU A 121 -6.01 3.90 5.24
CA LEU A 121 -5.59 3.12 6.40
C LEU A 121 -4.51 3.83 7.22
N LEU A 122 -3.51 4.41 6.55
CA LEU A 122 -2.45 5.18 7.20
C LEU A 122 -3.01 6.41 7.93
N HIS A 123 -3.95 7.14 7.31
CA HIS A 123 -4.60 8.27 7.98
C HIS A 123 -5.40 7.84 9.22
N GLU A 124 -6.18 6.76 9.13
CA GLU A 124 -6.94 6.29 10.28
C GLU A 124 -6.01 5.83 11.42
N GLU A 125 -4.90 5.16 11.11
CA GLU A 125 -3.89 4.77 12.11
C GLU A 125 -3.26 6.00 12.79
N ILE A 126 -2.85 7.02 12.00
CA ILE A 126 -2.30 8.28 12.54
C ILE A 126 -3.32 8.96 13.46
N LYS A 127 -4.57 9.03 13.03
CA LYS A 127 -5.67 9.64 13.79
C LYS A 127 -5.96 8.89 15.09
N GLN A 128 -6.00 7.56 15.06
CA GLN A 128 -6.19 6.73 16.25
C GLN A 128 -5.07 6.98 17.27
N ARG A 129 -3.81 7.06 16.83
CA ARG A 129 -2.67 7.37 17.71
C ARG A 129 -2.71 8.78 18.27
N GLY A 130 -3.14 9.76 17.48
CA GLY A 130 -3.32 11.14 17.94
C GLY A 130 -4.41 11.30 19.00
N GLN A 131 -5.47 10.49 18.96
CA GLN A 131 -6.55 10.49 19.94
C GLN A 131 -6.19 9.73 21.24
N THR A 132 -5.19 8.85 21.16
CA THR A 132 -4.71 8.05 22.29
C THR A 132 -3.48 8.68 22.97
N GLY A 133 -3.20 9.97 22.70
CA GLY A 133 -2.16 10.76 23.36
C GLY A 133 -2.44 10.99 24.87
N PRO A 134 -1.41 11.26 25.69
CA PRO A 134 -1.36 10.87 27.10
C PRO A 134 -2.41 11.57 27.97
N ILE A 135 -3.02 10.79 28.87
CA ILE A 135 -3.72 11.27 30.08
C ILE A 135 -2.67 11.71 31.11
#